data_AF-A0ABD5VMW6-F1
#
_entry.id   AF-A0ABD5VMW6-F1
#
_cell.length_a   1.000
_cell.length_b   1.000
_cell.length_c   1.000
_cell.angle_alpha   90.00
_cell.angle_beta   90.00
_cell.angle_gamma   90.00
#
_symmetry.space_group_name_H-M   'P 1'
#
loop_
_entity.id
_entity.type
_entity.pdbx_description
1 polymer ?
#
loop_
_entity_poly.entity_id
_entity_poly.type
_entity_poly.pdbx_seq_one_letter_code
_entity_poly.pdbx_strand_id
1 'polypeptide(L)'
;MTRRFATVLVVALVVLAGCSGGPGTSTAPGDQTDAPTDAGSTATDGDRNRVTVPSNLMAPGASQRGIANPRTLLRANARALSNVSTVSSTRYTALGPNATGTVEYALTRTAGGDYVSSRRNVGNGTPTGTDVYFANGVATTRSVQPNGTTYQYAVGPTRTRFQYARPSQPLSSVSLLYFSLSDGMRASDFGTLNGQKVVKYESTGVNESRFRQFRGALGVPNATVEDLSFTVFVAANGVVHDADATLTVETGSGDRKEFVLEHSIDSYGDASLATPSWADAAPRVNGSFVANGTAVELENVGSATVFDHTVGVAGNVTGSTSVNESFAPGDTRYVYVTTSGNRTTVHVTDERSAVPANAEPLPRRKTASVFIGSPNVSISIGLIADATTANATAGASVDGPDAIFGPTSRRLVDEPTAATLDVRARA
;
A
#
# COMPACT_ATOMS: atom_id res chain seq x y z
N MET A 1 -4.09 14.60 38.57
CA MET A 1 -4.10 15.99 38.05
C MET A 1 -5.13 16.07 36.94
N THR A 2 -6.17 16.87 37.14
CA THR A 2 -7.32 17.11 36.29
C THR A 2 -7.03 18.16 35.22
N ARG A 3 -7.22 17.85 33.92
CA ARG A 3 -7.39 18.83 32.82
C ARG A 3 -8.25 18.17 31.73
N ARG A 4 -9.58 18.29 31.78
CA ARG A 4 -10.46 19.37 31.26
C ARG A 4 -10.43 19.54 29.72
N PHE A 5 -11.59 19.23 29.15
CA PHE A 5 -12.10 19.45 27.80
C PHE A 5 -11.84 20.87 27.24
N ALA A 6 -11.67 20.96 25.92
CA ALA A 6 -11.99 22.15 25.13
C ALA A 6 -12.48 21.74 23.73
N THR A 7 -13.81 21.66 23.60
CA THR A 7 -14.54 21.58 22.34
C THR A 7 -14.60 22.98 21.73
N VAL A 8 -14.16 23.18 20.50
CA VAL A 8 -14.32 24.46 19.77
C VAL A 8 -15.29 24.26 18.62
N LEU A 9 -16.47 24.84 18.79
CA LEU A 9 -17.56 24.97 17.83
C LEU A 9 -17.37 26.29 17.07
N VAL A 10 -17.19 26.25 15.75
CA VAL A 10 -17.22 27.45 14.90
C VAL A 10 -18.41 27.35 13.96
N VAL A 11 -19.47 28.07 14.32
CA VAL A 11 -20.62 28.38 13.47
C VAL A 11 -20.27 29.64 12.70
N ALA A 12 -20.15 29.54 11.37
CA ALA A 12 -20.09 30.70 10.49
C ALA A 12 -21.30 30.68 9.56
N LEU A 13 -22.25 31.52 9.94
CA LEU A 13 -23.47 31.88 9.24
C LEU A 13 -23.09 32.80 8.06
N VAL A 14 -23.32 32.37 6.83
CA VAL A 14 -23.30 33.25 5.65
C VAL A 14 -24.64 33.13 4.95
N VAL A 15 -25.46 34.17 5.11
CA VAL A 15 -26.66 34.45 4.33
C VAL A 15 -26.39 35.77 3.60
N LEU A 16 -26.52 35.79 2.27
CA LEU A 16 -27.29 36.75 1.45
C LEU A 16 -26.72 36.90 0.03
N ALA A 17 -27.52 36.45 -0.96
CA ALA A 17 -27.84 37.05 -2.26
C ALA A 17 -28.37 35.90 -3.16
N GLY A 18 -29.58 35.84 -3.70
CA GLY A 18 -30.54 36.87 -4.08
C GLY A 18 -30.77 36.80 -5.59
N CYS A 19 -31.79 36.04 -6.05
CA CYS A 19 -32.39 36.10 -7.40
C CYS A 19 -33.65 35.17 -7.40
N SER A 20 -34.86 35.64 -7.05
CA SER A 20 -35.88 36.37 -7.84
C SER A 20 -36.82 35.47 -8.67
N GLY A 21 -38.13 35.59 -8.39
CA GLY A 21 -39.28 35.13 -9.21
C GLY A 21 -40.09 34.03 -8.51
N GLY A 22 -41.39 34.11 -8.25
CA GLY A 22 -42.49 35.04 -8.53
C GLY A 22 -43.80 34.29 -8.14
N PRO A 23 -44.91 34.96 -7.79
CA PRO A 23 -46.01 34.35 -7.03
C PRO A 23 -47.08 33.72 -7.93
N GLY A 24 -47.63 32.58 -7.50
CA GLY A 24 -48.79 31.94 -8.10
C GLY A 24 -49.69 31.33 -7.02
N THR A 25 -50.76 32.04 -6.68
CA THR A 25 -51.86 31.55 -5.84
C THR A 25 -52.82 30.70 -6.68
N SER A 26 -53.16 29.49 -6.23
CA SER A 26 -54.44 28.84 -6.57
C SER A 26 -54.81 27.82 -5.51
N THR A 27 -55.85 28.13 -4.74
CA THR A 27 -56.64 27.24 -3.88
C THR A 27 -57.63 26.44 -4.72
N ALA A 28 -57.71 25.11 -4.53
CA ALA A 28 -58.95 24.33 -4.51
C ALA A 28 -58.68 22.83 -4.17
N PRO A 29 -59.69 22.09 -3.65
CA PRO A 29 -59.52 20.96 -2.73
C PRO A 29 -59.89 19.58 -3.33
N GLY A 30 -59.55 18.50 -2.61
CA GLY A 30 -60.38 17.28 -2.55
C GLY A 30 -59.82 15.98 -3.14
N ASP A 31 -60.10 14.90 -2.39
CA ASP A 31 -60.18 13.46 -2.72
C ASP A 31 -58.89 12.63 -2.71
N GLN A 32 -58.63 11.85 -1.65
CA GLN A 32 -59.17 10.52 -1.28
C GLN A 32 -58.48 9.33 -1.99
N THR A 33 -57.86 8.49 -1.13
CA THR A 33 -57.72 7.02 -1.18
C THR A 33 -57.02 6.36 -2.36
N ASP A 34 -55.87 5.74 -2.08
CA ASP A 34 -55.74 4.27 -2.18
C ASP A 34 -54.51 3.80 -1.38
N ALA A 35 -54.79 3.07 -0.30
CA ALA A 35 -53.81 2.30 0.45
C ALA A 35 -53.74 0.89 -0.17
N PRO A 36 -52.55 0.36 -0.52
CA PRO A 36 -52.41 -1.06 -0.76
C PRO A 36 -52.41 -1.76 0.60
N THR A 37 -53.50 -2.47 0.89
CA THR A 37 -53.48 -3.57 1.86
C THR A 37 -52.88 -4.77 1.15
N ASP A 38 -51.77 -5.31 1.63
CA ASP A 38 -51.55 -6.75 1.42
C ASP A 38 -50.75 -7.45 2.53
N ALA A 39 -51.35 -8.58 2.89
CA ALA A 39 -50.93 -9.76 3.64
C ALA A 39 -49.85 -9.66 4.72
N GLY A 40 -50.31 -9.88 5.96
CA GLY A 40 -49.47 -10.11 7.13
C GLY A 40 -48.48 -11.27 6.94
N SER A 41 -47.22 -10.96 7.22
CA SER A 41 -46.23 -11.94 7.65
C SER A 41 -46.05 -11.74 9.15
N THR A 42 -46.30 -12.79 9.93
CA THR A 42 -45.99 -12.86 11.36
C THR A 42 -44.46 -12.76 11.54
N ALA A 43 -43.97 -11.53 11.61
CA ALA A 43 -42.59 -11.24 11.98
C ALA A 43 -42.40 -11.64 13.45
N THR A 44 -41.66 -12.72 13.68
CA THR A 44 -41.08 -13.05 14.98
C THR A 44 -40.26 -11.85 15.47
N ASP A 45 -40.42 -11.53 16.75
CA ASP A 45 -40.10 -10.26 17.42
C ASP A 45 -38.57 -9.94 17.56
N GLY A 46 -37.76 -10.24 16.54
CA GLY A 46 -36.29 -10.02 16.54
C GLY A 46 -35.72 -9.21 15.37
N ASP A 47 -36.52 -8.84 14.35
CA ASP A 47 -35.99 -8.35 13.05
C ASP A 47 -36.52 -6.96 12.65
N ARG A 48 -37.04 -6.16 13.60
CA ARG A 48 -37.74 -4.88 13.33
C ARG A 48 -36.87 -3.71 12.82
N ASN A 49 -35.56 -3.90 12.65
CA ASN A 49 -34.66 -2.83 12.18
C ASN A 49 -33.82 -3.24 10.97
N ARG A 50 -34.40 -4.07 10.10
CA ARG A 50 -33.69 -4.65 8.96
C ARG A 50 -33.78 -3.75 7.72
N VAL A 51 -32.65 -3.14 7.35
CA VAL A 51 -32.54 -2.39 6.10
C VAL A 51 -32.42 -3.35 4.93
N THR A 52 -33.34 -3.23 3.96
CA THR A 52 -33.29 -4.01 2.71
C THR A 52 -32.52 -3.23 1.65
N VAL A 53 -31.40 -3.78 1.18
CA VAL A 53 -30.55 -3.14 0.16
C VAL A 53 -31.18 -3.29 -1.24
N PRO A 54 -31.48 -2.18 -1.95
CA PRO A 54 -31.92 -2.23 -3.35
C PRO A 54 -30.88 -2.89 -4.25
N SER A 55 -31.32 -3.62 -5.28
CA SER A 55 -30.42 -4.36 -6.18
C SER A 55 -29.41 -3.46 -6.92
N ASN A 56 -29.77 -2.22 -7.22
CA ASN A 56 -28.90 -1.22 -7.85
C ASN A 56 -27.84 -0.61 -6.90
N LEU A 57 -27.95 -0.85 -5.60
CA LEU A 57 -26.95 -0.46 -4.59
C LEU A 57 -26.14 -1.64 -4.06
N MET A 58 -26.41 -2.85 -4.55
CA MET A 58 -25.76 -4.07 -4.07
C MET A 58 -24.36 -4.23 -4.68
N ALA A 59 -23.34 -4.12 -3.84
CA ALA A 59 -21.95 -4.29 -4.24
C ALA A 59 -21.60 -5.77 -4.55
N PRO A 60 -20.59 -6.04 -5.40
CA PRO A 60 -20.06 -7.38 -5.58
C PRO A 60 -19.62 -8.02 -4.25
N GLY A 61 -20.08 -9.24 -3.98
CA GLY A 61 -19.82 -9.94 -2.71
C GLY A 61 -20.77 -9.56 -1.57
N ALA A 62 -21.64 -8.57 -1.77
CA ALA A 62 -22.76 -8.29 -0.88
C ALA A 62 -24.05 -9.02 -1.36
N SER A 63 -25.00 -9.12 -0.43
CA SER A 63 -26.34 -9.63 -0.61
C SER A 63 -27.32 -8.68 0.08
N GLN A 64 -28.63 -8.88 -0.11
CA GLN A 64 -29.66 -8.15 0.65
C GLN A 64 -29.49 -8.30 2.18
N ARG A 65 -28.85 -9.38 2.64
CA ARG A 65 -28.65 -9.67 4.06
C ARG A 65 -27.37 -9.07 4.64
N GLY A 66 -26.43 -8.62 3.80
CA GLY A 66 -25.11 -8.15 4.23
C GLY A 66 -23.97 -8.64 3.32
N ILE A 67 -22.73 -8.56 3.81
CA ILE A 67 -21.52 -8.93 3.04
C ILE A 67 -21.24 -10.43 3.19
N ALA A 68 -21.70 -11.22 2.21
CA ALA A 68 -21.57 -12.69 2.23
C ALA A 68 -20.20 -13.19 1.75
N ASN A 69 -19.53 -12.43 0.88
CA ASN A 69 -18.22 -12.79 0.35
C ASN A 69 -17.26 -11.58 0.36
N PRO A 70 -16.60 -11.31 1.50
CA PRO A 70 -15.67 -10.19 1.65
C PRO A 70 -14.51 -10.21 0.65
N ARG A 71 -14.04 -11.40 0.22
CA ARG A 71 -12.96 -11.50 -0.77
C ARG A 71 -13.39 -10.99 -2.13
N THR A 72 -14.62 -11.27 -2.54
CA THR A 72 -15.18 -10.75 -3.79
C THR A 72 -15.34 -9.23 -3.72
N LEU A 73 -15.79 -8.71 -2.57
CA LEU A 73 -15.89 -7.27 -2.34
C LEU A 73 -14.52 -6.58 -2.44
N LEU A 74 -13.51 -7.07 -1.72
CA LEU A 74 -12.17 -6.47 -1.73
C LEU A 74 -11.48 -6.55 -3.11
N ARG A 75 -11.76 -7.59 -3.90
CA ARG A 75 -11.33 -7.67 -5.30
C ARG A 75 -12.05 -6.64 -6.17
N ALA A 76 -13.34 -6.41 -5.95
CA ALA A 76 -14.09 -5.38 -6.66
C ALA A 76 -13.57 -3.98 -6.31
N ASN A 77 -13.31 -3.72 -5.02
CA ASN A 77 -12.65 -2.50 -4.56
C ASN A 77 -11.32 -2.26 -5.29
N ALA A 78 -10.42 -3.25 -5.29
CA ALA A 78 -9.11 -3.13 -5.95
C ALA A 78 -9.22 -2.84 -7.45
N ARG A 79 -10.22 -3.42 -8.14
CA ARG A 79 -10.49 -3.15 -9.57
C ARG A 79 -11.07 -1.76 -9.78
N ALA A 80 -11.99 -1.31 -8.94
CA ALA A 80 -12.59 0.00 -9.06
C ALA A 80 -11.57 1.13 -8.85
N LEU A 81 -10.61 0.93 -7.94
CA LEU A 81 -9.54 1.89 -7.65
C LEU A 81 -8.35 1.82 -8.63
N SER A 82 -8.30 0.85 -9.55
CA SER A 82 -7.13 0.71 -10.44
C SER A 82 -7.09 1.76 -11.55
N ASN A 83 -8.26 2.30 -11.93
CA ASN A 83 -8.42 3.15 -13.11
C ASN A 83 -8.97 4.55 -12.76
N VAL A 84 -8.98 4.91 -11.48
CA VAL A 84 -9.55 6.15 -10.98
C VAL A 84 -8.49 6.90 -10.19
N SER A 85 -8.48 8.23 -10.30
CA SER A 85 -7.65 9.06 -9.46
C SER A 85 -8.22 9.10 -8.04
N THR A 86 -7.45 8.73 -7.03
CA THR A 86 -7.97 8.57 -5.66
C THR A 86 -6.98 9.06 -4.61
N VAL A 87 -7.49 9.65 -3.54
CA VAL A 87 -6.74 9.85 -2.28
C VAL A 87 -7.37 8.96 -1.22
N SER A 88 -6.58 8.14 -0.56
CA SER A 88 -7.05 7.27 0.52
C SER A 88 -6.06 7.20 1.66
N SER A 89 -6.59 7.11 2.88
CA SER A 89 -5.82 6.90 4.10
C SER A 89 -6.20 5.57 4.77
N THR A 90 -5.27 4.92 5.46
CA THR A 90 -5.54 3.75 6.30
C THR A 90 -4.65 3.80 7.52
N ARG A 91 -5.25 3.85 8.71
CA ARG A 91 -4.57 3.77 9.99
C ARG A 91 -4.94 2.44 10.65
N TYR A 92 -3.98 1.68 11.16
CA TYR A 92 -4.31 0.47 11.91
C TYR A 92 -3.27 0.13 12.99
N THR A 93 -3.71 -0.58 14.02
CA THR A 93 -2.80 -1.16 15.03
C THR A 93 -2.04 -2.33 14.40
N ALA A 94 -0.72 -2.19 14.29
CA ALA A 94 0.18 -3.25 13.83
C ALA A 94 0.05 -4.48 14.73
N LEU A 95 -0.20 -5.62 14.11
CA LEU A 95 -0.38 -6.90 14.77
C LEU A 95 0.99 -7.60 14.87
N GLY A 96 1.35 -8.07 16.06
CA GLY A 96 2.56 -8.85 16.25
C GLY A 96 2.96 -9.03 17.71
N PRO A 97 3.74 -10.08 18.01
CA PRO A 97 4.09 -10.46 19.39
C PRO A 97 4.95 -9.43 20.12
N ASN A 98 5.69 -8.58 19.41
CA ASN A 98 6.78 -7.78 20.01
C ASN A 98 6.60 -6.26 19.93
N ALA A 99 5.48 -5.74 19.40
CA ALA A 99 5.17 -4.31 19.44
C ALA A 99 3.76 -4.02 18.92
N THR A 100 2.87 -3.51 19.77
CA THR A 100 1.70 -2.74 19.36
C THR A 100 2.17 -1.36 18.92
N GLY A 101 2.00 -1.05 17.64
CA GLY A 101 2.27 0.26 17.07
C GLY A 101 1.16 0.66 16.12
N THR A 102 1.15 1.90 15.65
CA THR A 102 0.23 2.33 14.60
C THR A 102 0.95 2.35 13.26
N VAL A 103 0.30 1.84 12.22
CA VAL A 103 0.72 2.03 10.84
C VAL A 103 -0.28 2.96 10.16
N GLU A 104 0.23 4.02 9.55
CA GLU A 104 -0.52 4.95 8.72
C GLU A 104 -0.07 4.78 7.28
N TYR A 105 -1.03 4.63 6.39
CA TYR A 105 -0.82 4.47 4.96
C TYR A 105 -1.62 5.54 4.23
N ALA A 106 -0.97 6.32 3.39
CA ALA A 106 -1.62 7.27 2.50
C ALA A 106 -1.27 6.92 1.05
N LEU A 107 -2.27 6.95 0.18
CA LEU A 107 -2.13 6.68 -1.24
C LEU A 107 -2.83 7.78 -2.02
N THR A 108 -2.11 8.38 -2.95
CA THR A 108 -2.65 9.22 -4.02
C THR A 108 -2.35 8.54 -5.34
N ARG A 109 -3.37 8.25 -6.13
CA ARG A 109 -3.25 7.68 -7.48
C ARG A 109 -3.83 8.65 -8.48
N THR A 110 -3.17 8.82 -9.62
CA THR A 110 -3.65 9.63 -10.74
C THR A 110 -3.25 9.00 -12.07
N ALA A 111 -3.77 9.53 -13.19
CA ALA A 111 -3.32 9.11 -14.52
C ALA A 111 -1.81 9.38 -14.74
N GLY A 112 -1.31 10.50 -14.20
CA GLY A 112 0.06 10.99 -14.36
C GLY A 112 1.10 10.39 -13.41
N GLY A 113 0.66 9.75 -12.32
CA GLY A 113 1.57 9.19 -11.32
C GLY A 113 0.87 8.69 -10.07
N ASP A 114 1.67 8.10 -9.18
CA ASP A 114 1.25 7.57 -7.89
C ASP A 114 2.13 8.18 -6.77
N TYR A 115 1.56 8.41 -5.60
CA TYR A 115 2.28 8.70 -4.37
C TYR A 115 1.80 7.79 -3.27
N VAL A 116 2.73 7.16 -2.57
CA VAL A 116 2.48 6.28 -1.44
C VAL A 116 3.29 6.79 -0.27
N SER A 117 2.69 6.89 0.91
CA SER A 117 3.38 7.12 2.17
C SER A 117 2.96 6.04 3.16
N SER A 118 3.94 5.38 3.76
CA SER A 118 3.75 4.42 4.85
C SER A 118 4.53 4.90 6.05
N ARG A 119 3.87 5.12 7.18
CA ARG A 119 4.47 5.53 8.45
C ARG A 119 4.15 4.50 9.52
N ARG A 120 5.14 4.13 10.31
CA ARG A 120 5.01 3.20 11.42
C ARG A 120 5.53 3.84 12.70
N ASN A 121 4.64 3.92 13.67
CA ASN A 121 4.89 4.44 15.01
C ASN A 121 4.86 3.26 15.99
N VAL A 122 5.94 3.03 16.72
CA VAL A 122 6.01 1.98 17.75
C VAL A 122 6.36 2.62 19.08
N GLY A 123 5.43 2.57 20.04
CA GLY A 123 5.58 3.25 21.33
C GLY A 123 5.90 4.74 21.16
N ASN A 124 6.85 5.25 21.96
CA ASN A 124 7.34 6.63 21.90
C ASN A 124 8.59 6.79 21.02
N GLY A 125 8.91 5.80 20.17
CA GLY A 125 10.08 5.85 19.30
C GLY A 125 9.90 6.81 18.11
N THR A 126 11.01 7.11 17.42
CA THR A 126 10.97 7.86 16.17
C THR A 126 10.11 7.13 15.13
N PRO A 127 9.13 7.80 14.51
CA PRO A 127 8.39 7.27 13.38
C PRO A 127 9.32 6.78 12.28
N THR A 128 9.14 5.53 11.87
CA THR A 128 9.79 5.01 10.66
C THR A 128 8.84 5.14 9.49
N GLY A 129 9.36 5.19 8.27
CA GLY A 129 8.47 5.19 7.12
C GLY A 129 9.15 5.19 5.79
N THR A 130 8.33 5.01 4.77
CA THR A 130 8.74 5.03 3.37
C THR A 130 7.70 5.81 2.58
N ASP A 131 8.16 6.83 1.86
CA ASP A 131 7.40 7.48 0.81
C ASP A 131 7.91 7.02 -0.55
N VAL A 132 7.01 6.81 -1.50
CA VAL A 132 7.32 6.48 -2.90
C VAL A 132 6.50 7.41 -3.78
N TYR A 133 7.18 8.18 -4.61
CA TYR A 133 6.59 9.02 -5.64
C TYR A 133 6.92 8.43 -7.00
N PHE A 134 5.92 8.09 -7.80
CA PHE A 134 6.07 7.57 -9.13
C PHE A 134 5.47 8.53 -10.15
N ALA A 135 6.29 9.03 -11.08
CA ALA A 135 5.84 9.85 -12.18
C ALA A 135 6.73 9.64 -13.41
N ASN A 136 6.15 9.71 -14.61
CA ASN A 136 6.89 9.62 -15.88
C ASN A 136 7.83 8.41 -16.00
N GLY A 137 7.44 7.27 -15.44
CA GLY A 137 8.27 6.05 -15.45
C GLY A 137 9.44 6.07 -14.45
N VAL A 138 9.50 7.04 -13.54
CA VAL A 138 10.52 7.13 -12.49
C VAL A 138 9.86 6.94 -11.13
N ALA A 139 10.38 6.05 -10.31
CA ALA A 139 10.01 5.90 -8.91
C ALA A 139 11.09 6.54 -8.02
N THR A 140 10.71 7.53 -7.23
CA THR A 140 11.55 8.19 -6.24
C THR A 140 11.10 7.78 -4.85
N THR A 141 12.00 7.19 -4.08
CA THR A 141 11.74 6.67 -2.74
C THR A 141 12.45 7.50 -1.70
N ARG A 142 11.77 7.76 -0.57
CA ARG A 142 12.35 8.33 0.65
C ARG A 142 12.03 7.43 1.84
N SER A 143 13.04 6.95 2.55
CA SER A 143 12.86 6.14 3.76
C SER A 143 13.44 6.84 4.99
N VAL A 144 12.73 6.75 6.12
CA VAL A 144 13.15 7.26 7.43
C VAL A 144 13.32 6.08 8.38
N GLN A 145 14.53 5.94 8.93
CA GLN A 145 14.92 4.85 9.82
C GLN A 145 14.63 5.12 11.29
N PRO A 146 14.66 4.10 12.18
CA PRO A 146 14.43 4.28 13.61
C PRO A 146 15.38 5.29 14.28
N ASN A 147 16.60 5.42 13.77
CA ASN A 147 17.60 6.38 14.26
C ASN A 147 17.41 7.82 13.71
N GLY A 148 16.35 8.05 12.93
CA GLY A 148 16.05 9.35 12.30
C GLY A 148 16.78 9.58 10.97
N THR A 149 17.70 8.70 10.57
CA THR A 149 18.40 8.84 9.29
C THR A 149 17.41 8.72 8.13
N THR A 150 17.50 9.65 7.18
CA THR A 150 16.66 9.68 5.99
C THR A 150 17.48 9.31 4.75
N TYR A 151 16.91 8.44 3.92
CA TYR A 151 17.49 7.97 2.67
C TYR A 151 16.58 8.34 1.52
N GLN A 152 17.16 8.76 0.40
CA GLN A 152 16.43 9.16 -0.80
C GLN A 152 17.13 8.59 -2.03
N TYR A 153 16.35 8.12 -3.01
CA TYR A 153 16.86 7.64 -4.29
C TYR A 153 15.76 7.60 -5.34
N ALA A 154 16.14 7.72 -6.61
CA ALA A 154 15.23 7.58 -7.75
C ALA A 154 15.70 6.49 -8.72
N VAL A 155 14.74 5.72 -9.24
CA VAL A 155 14.96 4.66 -10.23
C VAL A 155 14.00 4.78 -11.41
N GLY A 156 14.53 4.60 -12.62
CA GLY A 156 13.75 4.56 -13.85
C GLY A 156 14.65 4.54 -15.09
N PRO A 157 14.11 4.38 -16.30
CA PRO A 157 12.69 4.15 -16.59
C PRO A 157 12.24 2.77 -16.10
N THR A 158 11.10 2.70 -15.42
CA THR A 158 10.42 1.46 -15.05
C THR A 158 9.01 1.45 -15.62
N ARG A 159 8.67 0.36 -16.32
CA ARG A 159 7.31 0.13 -16.82
C ARG A 159 6.36 -0.27 -15.70
N THR A 160 6.90 -0.71 -14.57
CA THR A 160 6.12 -1.28 -13.47
C THR A 160 5.87 -0.19 -12.44
N ARG A 161 4.70 0.44 -12.52
CA ARG A 161 4.24 1.43 -11.52
C ARG A 161 4.22 0.87 -10.07
N PHE A 162 4.28 -0.46 -9.90
CA PHE A 162 3.82 -1.14 -8.67
C PHE A 162 4.73 -2.22 -8.06
N GLN A 163 6.00 -2.37 -8.44
CA GLN A 163 6.85 -3.38 -7.77
C GLN A 163 7.40 -2.94 -6.41
N TYR A 164 7.63 -1.65 -6.20
CA TYR A 164 8.14 -1.10 -4.92
C TYR A 164 7.03 -0.79 -3.91
N ALA A 165 5.81 -0.55 -4.39
CA ALA A 165 4.61 -0.41 -3.58
C ALA A 165 3.93 -1.78 -3.30
N ARG A 166 4.72 -2.80 -2.92
CA ARG A 166 4.21 -4.00 -2.22
C ARG A 166 4.21 -3.88 -0.68
N PRO A 167 3.90 -2.76 -0.02
CA PRO A 167 3.07 -2.88 1.18
C PRO A 167 1.73 -3.37 0.63
N SER A 168 1.49 -4.68 0.71
CA SER A 168 0.20 -5.33 0.42
C SER A 168 -0.94 -4.38 0.80
N GLN A 169 -1.80 -4.02 -0.16
CA GLN A 169 -2.99 -3.18 0.04
C GLN A 169 -3.53 -3.33 1.48
N PRO A 170 -3.19 -2.41 2.40
CA PRO A 170 -3.35 -2.68 3.83
C PRO A 170 -4.82 -2.91 4.15
N LEU A 171 -5.71 -2.21 3.44
CA LEU A 171 -7.14 -2.47 3.49
C LEU A 171 -7.50 -3.93 3.16
N SER A 172 -7.04 -4.48 2.03
CA SER A 172 -7.42 -5.84 1.63
C SER A 172 -6.98 -6.91 2.63
N SER A 173 -5.81 -6.77 3.27
CA SER A 173 -5.35 -7.75 4.27
C SER A 173 -5.94 -7.50 5.65
N VAL A 174 -5.94 -6.25 6.11
CA VAL A 174 -6.40 -5.87 7.47
C VAL A 174 -7.93 -5.93 7.54
N SER A 175 -8.67 -5.38 6.57
CA SER A 175 -10.13 -5.50 6.55
C SER A 175 -10.56 -6.96 6.39
N LEU A 176 -9.84 -7.78 5.63
CA LEU A 176 -10.17 -9.22 5.53
C LEU A 176 -10.06 -9.92 6.88
N LEU A 177 -9.10 -9.53 7.72
CA LEU A 177 -9.04 -10.00 9.11
C LEU A 177 -10.32 -9.60 9.86
N TYR A 178 -10.70 -8.32 9.87
CA TYR A 178 -11.91 -7.88 10.58
C TYR A 178 -13.21 -8.51 10.03
N PHE A 179 -13.31 -8.69 8.72
CA PHE A 179 -14.40 -9.48 8.11
C PHE A 179 -14.40 -10.93 8.60
N SER A 180 -13.23 -11.55 8.78
CA SER A 180 -13.12 -12.92 9.27
C SER A 180 -13.37 -13.04 10.78
N LEU A 181 -13.08 -11.99 11.55
CA LEU A 181 -13.37 -11.89 12.97
C LEU A 181 -14.84 -11.55 13.24
N SER A 182 -15.56 -11.03 12.25
CA SER A 182 -17.00 -10.80 12.34
C SER A 182 -17.75 -12.11 12.15
N ASP A 183 -18.79 -12.36 12.96
CA ASP A 183 -19.69 -13.52 12.77
C ASP A 183 -20.56 -13.35 11.51
N GLY A 184 -20.82 -12.10 11.15
CA GLY A 184 -21.48 -11.68 9.94
C GLY A 184 -21.47 -10.17 9.82
N MET A 185 -21.93 -9.66 8.69
CA MET A 185 -22.19 -8.25 8.48
C MET A 185 -23.65 -8.08 8.08
N ARG A 186 -24.31 -7.00 8.52
CA ARG A 186 -25.67 -6.64 8.08
C ARG A 186 -25.69 -5.22 7.54
N ALA A 187 -26.57 -4.95 6.58
CA ALA A 187 -26.83 -3.57 6.18
C ALA A 187 -27.58 -2.85 7.30
N SER A 188 -27.14 -1.64 7.65
CA SER A 188 -27.73 -0.83 8.72
C SER A 188 -28.21 0.53 8.26
N ASP A 189 -27.66 1.09 7.17
CA ASP A 189 -28.04 2.41 6.68
C ASP A 189 -27.61 2.66 5.22
N PHE A 190 -28.02 3.79 4.64
CA PHE A 190 -27.55 4.31 3.36
C PHE A 190 -26.99 5.71 3.50
N GLY A 191 -26.01 6.06 2.67
CA GLY A 191 -25.40 7.38 2.69
C GLY A 191 -24.92 7.83 1.32
N THR A 192 -24.24 8.97 1.29
CA THR A 192 -23.51 9.45 0.12
C THR A 192 -22.13 9.91 0.56
N LEU A 193 -21.08 9.37 -0.06
CA LEU A 193 -19.68 9.71 0.19
C LEU A 193 -18.99 10.00 -1.14
N ASN A 194 -18.26 11.11 -1.25
CA ASN A 194 -17.60 11.57 -2.49
C ASN A 194 -18.52 11.52 -3.72
N GLY A 195 -19.78 11.95 -3.56
CA GLY A 195 -20.79 11.93 -4.62
C GLY A 195 -21.33 10.55 -5.00
N GLN A 196 -20.88 9.47 -4.36
CA GLN A 196 -21.37 8.11 -4.60
C GLN A 196 -22.36 7.68 -3.53
N LYS A 197 -23.46 7.03 -3.93
CA LYS A 197 -24.37 6.37 -2.98
C LYS A 197 -23.66 5.16 -2.38
N VAL A 198 -23.70 5.06 -1.05
CA VAL A 198 -23.06 3.98 -0.29
C VAL A 198 -24.08 3.28 0.61
N VAL A 199 -23.81 2.02 0.90
CA VAL A 199 -24.52 1.21 1.89
C VAL A 199 -23.60 1.04 3.11
N LYS A 200 -24.11 1.34 4.30
CA LYS A 200 -23.42 1.09 5.57
C LYS A 200 -23.69 -0.36 6.00
N TYR A 201 -22.62 -1.09 6.28
CA TYR A 201 -22.69 -2.43 6.88
C TYR A 201 -21.99 -2.45 8.23
N GLU A 202 -22.56 -3.19 9.18
CA GLU A 202 -22.04 -3.35 10.54
C GLU A 202 -21.88 -4.83 10.88
N SER A 203 -20.86 -5.16 11.68
CA SER A 203 -20.67 -6.49 12.24
C SER A 203 -21.82 -6.88 13.16
N THR A 204 -22.27 -8.13 13.07
CA THR A 204 -23.36 -8.65 13.92
C THR A 204 -22.87 -9.27 15.23
N GLY A 205 -21.55 -9.39 15.42
CA GLY A 205 -20.91 -10.00 16.57
C GLY A 205 -19.52 -10.52 16.21
N VAL A 206 -18.87 -11.18 17.17
CA VAL A 206 -17.54 -11.77 16.95
C VAL A 206 -17.61 -13.25 16.60
N ASN A 207 -16.83 -13.66 15.62
CA ASN A 207 -16.55 -15.06 15.34
C ASN A 207 -15.42 -15.54 16.26
N GLU A 208 -15.78 -16.02 17.45
CA GLU A 208 -14.80 -16.47 18.45
C GLU A 208 -13.89 -17.60 17.94
N SER A 209 -14.42 -18.49 17.09
CA SER A 209 -13.64 -19.61 16.53
C SER A 209 -12.50 -19.07 15.66
N ARG A 210 -12.78 -18.06 14.83
CA ARG A 210 -11.76 -17.36 14.05
C ARG A 210 -10.80 -16.58 14.93
N PHE A 211 -11.31 -15.87 15.95
CA PHE A 211 -10.42 -15.20 16.90
C PHE A 211 -9.44 -16.17 17.56
N ARG A 212 -9.88 -17.34 18.03
CA ARG A 212 -9.00 -18.37 18.62
C ARG A 212 -7.90 -18.83 17.65
N GLN A 213 -8.17 -18.85 16.35
CA GLN A 213 -7.16 -19.16 15.32
C GLN A 213 -6.14 -18.03 15.16
N PHE A 214 -6.56 -16.77 15.29
CA PHE A 214 -5.70 -15.61 15.01
C PHE A 214 -5.02 -14.99 16.24
N ARG A 215 -5.49 -15.25 17.46
CA ARG A 215 -4.99 -14.61 18.69
C ARG A 215 -3.47 -14.74 18.90
N GLY A 216 -2.85 -15.81 18.41
CA GLY A 216 -1.39 -15.94 18.37
C GLY A 216 -0.70 -14.93 17.44
N ALA A 217 -1.24 -14.75 16.22
CA ALA A 217 -0.74 -13.76 15.26
C ALA A 217 -0.99 -12.31 15.73
N LEU A 218 -2.03 -12.09 16.54
CA LEU A 218 -2.31 -10.80 17.19
C LEU A 218 -1.37 -10.50 18.37
N GLY A 219 -0.48 -11.42 18.77
CA GLY A 219 0.38 -11.26 19.93
C GLY A 219 -0.38 -11.36 21.27
N VAL A 220 -1.54 -12.02 21.28
CA VAL A 220 -2.40 -12.21 22.44
C VAL A 220 -2.86 -13.67 22.59
N PRO A 221 -1.94 -14.65 22.67
CA PRO A 221 -2.24 -16.09 22.56
C PRO A 221 -3.22 -16.63 23.60
N ASN A 222 -3.33 -15.98 24.77
CA ASN A 222 -4.20 -16.39 25.87
C ASN A 222 -5.36 -15.41 26.10
N ALA A 223 -5.64 -14.52 25.15
CA ALA A 223 -6.71 -13.54 25.30
C ALA A 223 -8.10 -14.10 24.99
N THR A 224 -9.09 -13.41 25.54
CA THR A 224 -10.53 -13.50 25.23
C THR A 224 -10.96 -12.21 24.53
N VAL A 225 -11.96 -12.30 23.63
CA VAL A 225 -12.54 -11.09 23.04
C VAL A 225 -13.56 -10.52 24.01
N GLU A 226 -13.46 -9.22 24.27
CA GLU A 226 -14.51 -8.47 24.98
C GLU A 226 -15.54 -7.93 24.00
N ASP A 227 -15.08 -7.31 22.92
CA ASP A 227 -15.94 -6.61 21.95
C ASP A 227 -15.31 -6.53 20.56
N LEU A 228 -16.17 -6.48 19.54
CA LEU A 228 -15.82 -6.19 18.16
C LEU A 228 -16.88 -5.26 17.56
N SER A 229 -16.45 -4.06 17.19
CA SER A 229 -17.19 -3.17 16.30
C SER A 229 -16.49 -3.12 14.95
N PHE A 230 -17.21 -3.34 13.86
CA PHE A 230 -16.70 -3.14 12.51
C PHE A 230 -17.79 -2.56 11.61
N THR A 231 -17.52 -1.38 11.06
CA THR A 231 -18.41 -0.67 10.14
C THR A 231 -17.71 -0.46 8.81
N VAL A 232 -18.42 -0.65 7.70
CA VAL A 232 -17.91 -0.36 6.35
C VAL A 232 -18.97 0.34 5.49
N PHE A 233 -18.54 1.32 4.69
CA PHE A 233 -19.38 2.04 3.75
C PHE A 233 -18.98 1.66 2.33
N VAL A 234 -19.92 1.05 1.59
CA VAL A 234 -19.61 0.41 0.31
C VAL A 234 -20.52 0.94 -0.79
N ALA A 235 -19.93 1.41 -1.89
CA ALA A 235 -20.65 1.81 -3.09
C ALA A 235 -21.01 0.60 -3.97
N ALA A 236 -22.00 0.76 -4.85
CA ALA A 236 -22.51 -0.32 -5.71
C ALA A 236 -21.45 -0.93 -6.65
N ASN A 237 -20.43 -0.15 -7.03
CA ASN A 237 -19.29 -0.62 -7.84
C ASN A 237 -18.26 -1.44 -7.03
N GLY A 238 -18.46 -1.59 -5.71
CA GLY A 238 -17.58 -2.32 -4.80
C GLY A 238 -16.49 -1.48 -4.14
N VAL A 239 -16.46 -0.15 -4.36
CA VAL A 239 -15.53 0.74 -3.63
C VAL A 239 -15.92 0.77 -2.16
N VAL A 240 -14.94 0.50 -1.29
CA VAL A 240 -15.06 0.73 0.16
C VAL A 240 -14.59 2.17 0.39
N HIS A 241 -15.51 3.06 0.72
CA HIS A 241 -15.19 4.46 0.97
C HIS A 241 -14.56 4.63 2.34
N ASP A 242 -15.26 4.12 3.36
CA ASP A 242 -14.81 4.19 4.75
C ASP A 242 -14.90 2.81 5.39
N ALA A 243 -13.98 2.51 6.30
CA ALA A 243 -14.01 1.30 7.12
C ALA A 243 -13.38 1.55 8.49
N ASP A 244 -14.17 1.35 9.54
CA ASP A 244 -13.76 1.58 10.94
C ASP A 244 -13.99 0.32 11.76
N ALA A 245 -12.95 -0.17 12.42
CA ALA A 245 -13.02 -1.35 13.26
C ALA A 245 -12.27 -1.15 14.58
N THR A 246 -12.87 -1.67 15.66
CA THR A 246 -12.26 -1.76 16.98
C THR A 246 -12.46 -3.18 17.50
N LEU A 247 -11.35 -3.87 17.78
CA LEU A 247 -11.34 -5.16 18.48
C LEU A 247 -10.76 -4.93 19.88
N THR A 248 -11.55 -5.22 20.89
CA THR A 248 -11.13 -5.17 22.29
C THR A 248 -10.93 -6.60 22.81
N VAL A 249 -9.78 -6.85 23.44
CA VAL A 249 -9.46 -8.14 24.04
C VAL A 249 -8.98 -7.98 25.48
N GLU A 250 -9.34 -8.94 26.33
CA GLU A 250 -8.75 -9.12 27.66
C GLU A 250 -7.63 -10.16 27.54
N THR A 251 -6.42 -9.82 27.95
CA THR A 251 -5.28 -10.73 27.92
C THR A 251 -5.30 -11.70 29.09
N GLY A 252 -4.50 -12.77 29.04
CA GLY A 252 -4.41 -13.73 30.14
C GLY A 252 -3.87 -13.15 31.46
N SER A 253 -3.29 -11.94 31.46
CA SER A 253 -2.90 -11.19 32.66
C SER A 253 -4.02 -10.29 33.21
N GLY A 254 -5.18 -10.22 32.54
CA GLY A 254 -6.27 -9.30 32.85
C GLY A 254 -6.11 -7.91 32.23
N ASP A 255 -5.06 -7.66 31.44
CA ASP A 255 -4.88 -6.36 30.78
C ASP A 255 -5.77 -6.27 29.54
N ARG A 256 -6.45 -5.13 29.37
CA ARG A 256 -7.23 -4.82 28.17
C ARG A 256 -6.34 -4.30 27.05
N LYS A 257 -6.52 -4.80 25.83
CA LYS A 257 -5.86 -4.32 24.60
C LYS A 257 -6.87 -4.00 23.52
N GLU A 258 -6.57 -2.96 22.75
CA GLU A 258 -7.42 -2.46 21.66
C GLU A 258 -6.66 -2.48 20.33
N PHE A 259 -7.31 -3.01 19.30
CA PHE A 259 -6.81 -3.04 17.93
C PHE A 259 -7.77 -2.28 17.02
N VAL A 260 -7.26 -1.21 16.41
CA VAL A 260 -8.06 -0.29 15.61
C VAL A 260 -7.70 -0.45 14.13
N LEU A 261 -8.69 -0.28 13.25
CA LEU A 261 -8.56 0.00 11.83
C LEU A 261 -9.44 1.21 11.52
N GLU A 262 -8.88 2.19 10.84
CA GLU A 262 -9.58 3.32 10.25
C GLU A 262 -9.14 3.41 8.79
N HIS A 263 -10.08 3.60 7.89
CA HIS A 263 -9.83 3.79 6.48
C HIS A 263 -10.80 4.82 5.93
N SER A 264 -10.29 5.73 5.11
CA SER A 264 -11.08 6.66 4.33
C SER A 264 -10.58 6.77 2.90
N ILE A 265 -11.49 7.09 1.99
CA ILE A 265 -11.20 7.65 0.68
C ILE A 265 -11.60 9.13 0.74
N ASP A 266 -10.62 10.02 0.72
CA ASP A 266 -10.84 11.46 0.85
C ASP A 266 -11.23 12.10 -0.49
N SER A 267 -10.82 11.49 -1.61
CA SER A 267 -11.13 11.96 -2.96
C SER A 267 -11.25 10.77 -3.93
N TYR A 268 -12.25 10.81 -4.82
CA TYR A 268 -12.55 9.76 -5.78
C TYR A 268 -12.93 10.36 -7.15
N GLY A 269 -12.05 10.21 -8.13
CA GLY A 269 -12.23 10.70 -9.51
C GLY A 269 -11.55 12.04 -9.80
N ASP A 270 -11.16 12.79 -8.78
CA ASP A 270 -10.66 14.17 -8.88
C ASP A 270 -9.31 14.40 -8.20
N ALA A 271 -8.63 13.33 -7.78
CA ALA A 271 -7.35 13.45 -7.10
C ALA A 271 -6.28 14.08 -8.00
N SER A 272 -5.54 15.04 -7.44
CA SER A 272 -4.35 15.63 -8.04
C SER A 272 -3.09 15.17 -7.32
N LEU A 273 -1.98 15.05 -8.04
CA LEU A 273 -0.70 14.66 -7.47
C LEU A 273 0.31 15.79 -7.65
N ALA A 274 0.77 16.36 -6.53
CA ALA A 274 1.89 17.31 -6.53
C ALA A 274 3.22 16.57 -6.42
N THR A 275 4.25 17.05 -7.13
CA THR A 275 5.61 16.53 -6.99
C THR A 275 6.15 16.90 -5.61
N PRO A 276 6.56 15.92 -4.79
CA PRO A 276 7.16 16.21 -3.49
C PRO A 276 8.50 16.91 -3.67
N SER A 277 8.80 17.91 -2.83
CA SER A 277 10.05 18.69 -2.92
C SER A 277 11.32 17.85 -2.76
N TRP A 278 11.23 16.71 -2.08
CA TRP A 278 12.34 15.77 -1.91
C TRP A 278 12.56 14.87 -3.14
N ALA A 279 11.59 14.77 -4.05
CA ALA A 279 11.70 13.90 -5.22
C ALA A 279 12.77 14.43 -6.20
N ASP A 280 12.89 15.74 -6.33
CA ASP A 280 13.87 16.38 -7.22
C ASP A 280 15.30 16.34 -6.66
N ALA A 281 15.45 16.14 -5.34
CA ALA A 281 16.74 16.07 -4.65
C ALA A 281 17.31 14.65 -4.58
N ALA A 282 16.54 13.64 -4.99
CA ALA A 282 16.98 12.26 -4.89
C ALA A 282 18.04 11.95 -5.97
N PRO A 283 19.15 11.26 -5.62
CA PRO A 283 20.11 10.79 -6.61
C PRO A 283 19.43 9.80 -7.56
N ARG A 284 19.76 9.91 -8.85
CA ARG A 284 19.14 9.09 -9.90
C ARG A 284 20.23 8.51 -10.80
N VAL A 285 20.27 7.19 -10.89
CA VAL A 285 21.24 6.50 -11.75
C VAL A 285 20.51 5.64 -12.77
N ASN A 286 20.87 5.82 -14.04
CA ASN A 286 20.48 4.93 -15.12
C ASN A 286 21.58 3.88 -15.32
N GLY A 287 21.19 2.67 -15.70
CA GLY A 287 22.12 1.61 -16.11
C GLY A 287 21.85 1.13 -17.53
N SER A 288 22.88 0.76 -18.26
CA SER A 288 22.75 0.10 -19.56
C SER A 288 23.88 -0.91 -19.80
N PHE A 289 23.65 -1.95 -20.60
CA PHE A 289 24.71 -2.89 -20.97
C PHE A 289 25.59 -2.28 -22.08
N VAL A 290 26.90 -2.33 -21.89
CA VAL A 290 27.91 -1.88 -22.87
C VAL A 290 28.96 -2.96 -23.08
N ALA A 291 29.93 -2.71 -23.98
CA ALA A 291 31.03 -3.64 -24.29
C ALA A 291 30.55 -5.06 -24.62
N ASN A 292 29.51 -5.19 -25.44
CA ASN A 292 28.86 -6.47 -25.74
C ASN A 292 28.36 -7.23 -24.50
N GLY A 293 27.99 -6.51 -23.43
CA GLY A 293 27.41 -7.07 -22.21
C GLY A 293 28.44 -7.56 -21.19
N THR A 294 29.72 -7.23 -21.34
CA THR A 294 30.75 -7.50 -20.31
C THR A 294 30.83 -6.40 -19.25
N ALA A 295 30.17 -5.27 -19.49
CA ALA A 295 30.11 -4.15 -18.56
C ALA A 295 28.72 -3.52 -18.51
N VAL A 296 28.44 -2.83 -17.41
CA VAL A 296 27.30 -1.93 -17.23
C VAL A 296 27.81 -0.50 -17.19
N GLU A 297 27.26 0.34 -18.04
CA GLU A 297 27.40 1.79 -17.96
C GLU A 297 26.36 2.33 -16.98
N LEU A 298 26.82 3.07 -15.99
CA LEU A 298 26.03 3.77 -15.00
C LEU A 298 26.17 5.27 -15.26
N GLU A 299 25.06 5.98 -15.40
CA GLU A 299 25.04 7.42 -15.60
C GLU A 299 24.22 8.08 -14.49
N ASN A 300 24.80 9.05 -13.77
CA ASN A 300 24.04 9.85 -12.81
C ASN A 300 23.25 10.93 -13.55
N VAL A 301 22.02 10.58 -13.92
CA VAL A 301 21.06 11.48 -14.59
C VAL A 301 20.25 12.34 -13.59
N GLY A 302 20.60 12.27 -12.30
CA GLY A 302 19.97 13.05 -11.24
C GLY A 302 20.61 14.42 -11.06
N SER A 303 20.06 15.22 -10.14
CA SER A 303 20.59 16.52 -9.73
C SER A 303 21.56 16.41 -8.54
N ALA A 304 21.59 15.27 -7.87
CA ALA A 304 22.34 15.06 -6.63
C ALA A 304 23.58 14.16 -6.84
N THR A 305 24.68 14.56 -6.22
CA THR A 305 25.92 13.76 -6.16
C THR A 305 25.78 12.59 -5.20
N VAL A 306 26.26 11.40 -5.62
CA VAL A 306 26.37 10.22 -4.75
C VAL A 306 27.77 10.15 -4.16
N PHE A 307 27.88 10.09 -2.84
CA PHE A 307 29.15 9.96 -2.12
C PHE A 307 29.29 8.56 -1.50
N ASP A 308 30.53 8.13 -1.26
CA ASP A 308 30.90 6.93 -0.48
C ASP A 308 29.95 5.75 -0.70
N HIS A 309 30.02 5.18 -1.89
CA HIS A 309 29.09 4.16 -2.33
C HIS A 309 29.79 2.84 -2.65
N THR A 310 29.07 1.76 -2.45
CA THR A 310 29.44 0.41 -2.83
C THR A 310 28.77 0.14 -4.16
N VAL A 311 29.57 -0.32 -5.12
CA VAL A 311 29.08 -0.83 -6.39
C VAL A 311 29.19 -2.34 -6.37
N GLY A 312 28.12 -3.03 -6.74
CA GLY A 312 28.19 -4.48 -6.88
C GLY A 312 27.30 -5.02 -7.97
N VAL A 313 27.54 -6.27 -8.33
CA VAL A 313 26.77 -7.04 -9.29
C VAL A 313 26.21 -8.25 -8.56
N ALA A 314 24.92 -8.54 -8.72
CA ALA A 314 24.29 -9.74 -8.21
C ALA A 314 23.62 -10.54 -9.36
N GLY A 315 23.79 -11.86 -9.32
CA GLY A 315 23.29 -12.80 -10.34
C GLY A 315 24.03 -14.15 -10.27
N ASN A 316 24.39 -14.72 -11.42
CA ASN A 316 25.29 -15.89 -11.48
C ASN A 316 26.71 -15.54 -11.01
N VAL A 317 27.05 -14.25 -11.07
CA VAL A 317 28.29 -13.67 -10.58
C VAL A 317 27.89 -12.65 -9.53
N THR A 318 28.39 -12.83 -8.30
CA THR A 318 28.09 -11.93 -7.18
C THR A 318 29.38 -11.37 -6.61
N GLY A 319 29.43 -10.05 -6.46
CA GLY A 319 30.54 -9.36 -5.85
C GLY A 319 30.22 -7.88 -5.65
N SER A 320 31.06 -7.18 -4.89
CA SER A 320 30.95 -5.75 -4.69
C SER A 320 32.29 -5.12 -4.33
N THR A 321 32.40 -3.81 -4.51
CA THR A 321 33.55 -3.00 -4.16
C THR A 321 33.11 -1.63 -3.66
N SER A 322 33.83 -1.06 -2.70
CA SER A 322 33.62 0.30 -2.23
C SER A 322 34.28 1.30 -3.19
N VAL A 323 33.59 2.41 -3.43
CA VAL A 323 34.00 3.51 -4.29
C VAL A 323 33.92 4.78 -3.44
N ASN A 324 35.10 5.31 -3.10
CA ASN A 324 35.26 6.49 -2.22
C ASN A 324 35.26 7.81 -3.00
N GLU A 325 34.88 7.75 -4.27
CA GLU A 325 34.82 8.90 -5.17
C GLU A 325 33.37 9.33 -5.36
N SER A 326 33.14 10.64 -5.38
CA SER A 326 31.84 11.19 -5.72
C SER A 326 31.42 10.78 -7.12
N PHE A 327 30.12 10.55 -7.31
CA PHE A 327 29.50 10.33 -8.61
C PHE A 327 28.49 11.46 -8.84
N ALA A 328 28.95 12.53 -9.47
CA ALA A 328 28.23 13.79 -9.67
C ALA A 328 27.24 13.72 -10.83
N PRO A 329 26.27 14.66 -10.92
CA PRO A 329 25.37 14.77 -12.06
C PRO A 329 26.11 14.81 -13.41
N GLY A 330 25.71 13.95 -14.34
CA GLY A 330 26.32 13.81 -15.67
C GLY A 330 27.54 12.89 -15.72
N ASP A 331 28.08 12.46 -14.57
CA ASP A 331 29.17 11.49 -14.55
C ASP A 331 28.70 10.15 -15.11
N THR A 332 29.63 9.42 -15.72
CA THR A 332 29.42 8.06 -16.23
C THR A 332 30.48 7.12 -15.66
N ARG A 333 30.06 5.94 -15.21
CA ARG A 333 30.94 4.89 -14.69
C ARG A 333 30.66 3.55 -15.34
N TYR A 334 31.70 2.74 -15.48
CA TYR A 334 31.64 1.41 -16.07
C TYR A 334 31.92 0.37 -15.00
N VAL A 335 30.96 -0.51 -14.78
CA VAL A 335 31.05 -1.62 -13.84
C VAL A 335 31.26 -2.91 -14.61
N TYR A 336 32.32 -3.63 -14.30
CA TYR A 336 32.60 -4.92 -14.90
C TYR A 336 33.12 -5.90 -13.87
N VAL A 337 33.16 -7.17 -14.26
CA VAL A 337 33.58 -8.26 -13.37
C VAL A 337 34.68 -9.05 -14.02
N THR A 338 35.67 -9.44 -13.24
CA THR A 338 36.70 -10.41 -13.65
C THR A 338 36.71 -11.57 -12.68
N THR A 339 36.93 -12.79 -13.17
CA THR A 339 37.19 -13.95 -12.32
C THR A 339 38.65 -14.35 -12.39
N SER A 340 39.21 -14.74 -11.24
CA SER A 340 40.53 -15.34 -11.15
C SER A 340 40.45 -16.53 -10.18
N GLY A 341 40.44 -17.75 -10.72
CA GLY A 341 40.12 -18.95 -9.97
C GLY A 341 38.68 -18.91 -9.45
N ASN A 342 38.48 -19.14 -8.15
CA ASN A 342 37.16 -19.08 -7.51
C ASN A 342 36.78 -17.68 -6.99
N ARG A 343 37.59 -16.65 -7.29
CA ARG A 343 37.37 -15.30 -6.79
C ARG A 343 36.79 -14.41 -7.90
N THR A 344 35.64 -13.84 -7.60
CA THR A 344 34.99 -12.80 -8.39
C THR A 344 35.40 -11.44 -7.84
N THR A 345 35.88 -10.55 -8.70
CA THR A 345 36.21 -9.16 -8.34
C THR A 345 35.39 -8.20 -9.20
N VAL A 346 34.69 -7.27 -8.56
CA VAL A 346 33.99 -6.17 -9.23
C VAL A 346 34.93 -4.99 -9.36
N HIS A 347 34.95 -4.38 -10.54
CA HIS A 347 35.74 -3.21 -10.84
C HIS A 347 34.84 -2.07 -11.30
N VAL A 348 35.28 -0.84 -11.03
CA VAL A 348 34.63 0.40 -11.44
C VAL A 348 35.69 1.28 -12.11
N THR A 349 35.36 1.86 -13.26
CA THR A 349 36.23 2.78 -13.99
C THR A 349 35.41 3.87 -14.66
N ASP A 350 35.97 5.06 -14.86
CA ASP A 350 35.31 6.15 -15.58
C ASP A 350 35.50 6.04 -17.11
N GLU A 351 36.39 5.15 -17.58
CA GLU A 351 36.70 5.00 -19.01
C GLU A 351 36.16 3.69 -19.59
N ARG A 352 35.33 3.79 -20.64
CA ARG A 352 34.82 2.61 -21.35
C ARG A 352 35.93 1.73 -21.93
N SER A 353 37.02 2.35 -22.40
CA SER A 353 38.19 1.69 -22.96
C SER A 353 39.00 0.91 -21.94
N ALA A 354 38.85 1.22 -20.64
CA ALA A 354 39.54 0.52 -19.58
C ALA A 354 38.87 -0.82 -19.20
N VAL A 355 37.67 -1.11 -19.73
CA VAL A 355 37.04 -2.43 -19.59
C VAL A 355 37.87 -3.46 -20.37
N PRO A 356 38.53 -4.42 -19.71
CA PRO A 356 39.46 -5.31 -20.37
C PRO A 356 38.71 -6.38 -21.18
N ALA A 357 39.36 -6.91 -22.22
CA ALA A 357 38.77 -7.94 -23.09
C ALA A 357 38.47 -9.26 -22.37
N ASN A 358 39.08 -9.51 -21.21
CA ASN A 358 38.81 -10.67 -20.35
C ASN A 358 37.75 -10.41 -19.27
N ALA A 359 37.03 -9.29 -19.33
CA ALA A 359 35.87 -9.07 -18.48
C ALA A 359 34.80 -10.14 -18.75
N GLU A 360 34.21 -10.66 -17.69
CA GLU A 360 33.18 -11.70 -17.77
C GLU A 360 31.91 -11.16 -18.44
N PRO A 361 31.30 -11.92 -19.37
CA PRO A 361 29.97 -11.61 -19.85
C PRO A 361 28.97 -11.58 -18.70
N LEU A 362 28.34 -10.42 -18.49
CA LEU A 362 27.25 -10.31 -17.53
C LEU A 362 26.03 -11.03 -18.11
N PRO A 363 25.37 -11.92 -17.33
CA PRO A 363 24.34 -12.80 -17.85
C PRO A 363 23.15 -12.00 -18.41
N ARG A 364 23.07 -11.91 -19.73
CA ARG A 364 21.98 -11.26 -20.47
C ARG A 364 20.60 -11.90 -20.21
N ARG A 365 20.57 -13.22 -19.96
CA ARG A 365 19.33 -14.02 -19.94
C ARG A 365 18.64 -14.12 -18.59
N LYS A 366 19.28 -13.70 -17.49
CA LYS A 366 18.74 -13.82 -16.13
C LYS A 366 19.28 -12.68 -15.26
N THR A 367 18.67 -11.50 -15.37
CA THR A 367 18.80 -10.35 -14.44
C THR A 367 20.20 -10.08 -13.88
N ALA A 368 20.96 -9.16 -14.49
CA ALA A 368 22.08 -8.54 -13.79
C ALA A 368 21.53 -7.40 -12.90
N SER A 369 21.80 -7.46 -11.60
CA SER A 369 21.45 -6.37 -10.68
C SER A 369 22.72 -5.60 -10.34
N VAL A 370 22.82 -4.34 -10.75
CA VAL A 370 23.91 -3.46 -10.28
C VAL A 370 23.39 -2.62 -9.14
N PHE A 371 24.05 -2.63 -8.00
CA PHE A 371 23.68 -1.76 -6.90
C PHE A 371 24.69 -0.64 -6.69
N ILE A 372 24.21 0.55 -6.35
CA ILE A 372 25.02 1.72 -5.99
C ILE A 372 24.55 2.19 -4.63
N GLY A 373 25.42 2.21 -3.63
CA GLY A 373 24.94 2.49 -2.29
C GLY A 373 25.95 2.63 -1.17
N SER A 374 25.79 3.63 -0.31
CA SER A 374 26.49 3.62 0.99
C SER A 374 26.02 2.41 1.82
N PRO A 375 26.66 2.04 2.95
CA PRO A 375 26.16 0.98 3.84
C PRO A 375 24.69 1.15 4.28
N ASN A 376 24.09 2.31 3.98
CA ASN A 376 22.82 2.79 4.45
C ASN A 376 21.76 2.99 3.33
N VAL A 377 22.16 3.05 2.05
CA VAL A 377 21.25 3.24 0.89
C VAL A 377 21.71 2.33 -0.22
N SER A 378 20.82 1.63 -0.92
CA SER A 378 21.20 0.83 -2.09
C SER A 378 20.25 1.09 -3.26
N ILE A 379 20.80 1.47 -4.40
CA ILE A 379 20.10 1.66 -5.67
C ILE A 379 20.41 0.46 -6.55
N SER A 380 19.54 -0.55 -6.54
CA SER A 380 19.66 -1.71 -7.41
C SER A 380 19.07 -1.42 -8.81
N ILE A 381 19.74 -1.89 -9.86
CA ILE A 381 19.39 -1.68 -11.25
C ILE A 381 19.29 -3.04 -11.95
N GLY A 382 18.08 -3.47 -12.30
CA GLY A 382 17.84 -4.72 -13.01
C GLY A 382 17.98 -4.55 -14.53
N LEU A 383 18.92 -5.25 -15.16
CA LEU A 383 19.08 -5.22 -16.60
C LEU A 383 18.48 -6.50 -17.22
N ILE A 384 17.57 -6.33 -18.19
CA ILE A 384 16.92 -7.43 -18.93
C ILE A 384 17.24 -7.25 -20.42
N ALA A 385 17.90 -8.24 -21.04
CA ALA A 385 18.55 -8.09 -22.34
C ALA A 385 17.61 -7.87 -23.55
N ASP A 386 16.31 -8.11 -23.38
CA ASP A 386 15.30 -7.94 -24.43
C ASP A 386 14.92 -6.46 -24.60
N ALA A 387 15.33 -5.61 -23.66
CA ALA A 387 15.18 -4.18 -23.71
C ALA A 387 16.56 -3.53 -23.81
N THR A 388 16.74 -2.62 -24.76
CA THR A 388 17.86 -1.68 -24.83
C THR A 388 17.91 -0.70 -23.63
N THR A 389 17.04 -0.90 -22.64
CA THR A 389 16.85 -0.09 -21.43
C THR A 389 16.71 -1.00 -20.20
N ALA A 390 17.52 -0.77 -19.16
CA ALA A 390 17.39 -1.44 -17.86
C ALA A 390 16.06 -1.10 -17.18
N ASN A 391 15.48 -2.07 -16.47
CA ASN A 391 14.45 -1.80 -15.48
C ASN A 391 15.12 -1.69 -14.12
N ALA A 392 15.40 -0.48 -13.67
CA ALA A 392 15.99 -0.29 -12.35
C ALA A 392 15.01 -0.69 -11.23
N THR A 393 15.52 -1.38 -10.22
CA THR A 393 14.76 -1.91 -9.10
C THR A 393 15.54 -1.65 -7.80
N ALA A 394 15.27 -0.57 -7.06
CA ALA A 394 16.05 -0.18 -5.87
C ALA A 394 15.38 -0.50 -4.53
N GLY A 395 16.14 -1.07 -3.58
CA GLY A 395 15.66 -1.35 -2.22
C GLY A 395 16.63 -0.82 -1.16
N ALA A 396 16.10 -0.25 -0.08
CA ALA A 396 16.90 0.08 1.09
C ALA A 396 17.07 -1.17 1.97
N SER A 397 18.30 -1.52 2.32
CA SER A 397 18.63 -2.58 3.29
C SER A 397 19.51 -1.99 4.38
N VAL A 398 19.20 -2.32 5.64
CA VAL A 398 19.98 -1.93 6.83
C VAL A 398 21.05 -2.98 7.17
N ASP A 399 20.94 -4.18 6.60
CA ASP A 399 21.80 -5.34 6.93
C ASP A 399 22.86 -5.61 5.85
N GLY A 400 23.20 -4.62 5.03
CA GLY A 400 24.16 -4.77 3.93
C GLY A 400 23.58 -5.46 2.69
N PRO A 401 24.42 -5.71 1.66
CA PRO A 401 23.98 -6.25 0.37
C PRO A 401 23.37 -7.66 0.47
N ASP A 402 23.74 -8.47 1.48
CA ASP A 402 23.25 -9.84 1.64
C ASP A 402 21.75 -9.94 1.97
N ALA A 403 21.18 -8.92 2.62
CA ALA A 403 19.75 -8.92 2.98
C ALA A 403 18.82 -8.54 1.83
N ILE A 404 19.31 -7.87 0.78
CA ILE A 404 18.54 -7.62 -0.46
C ILE A 404 18.36 -8.93 -1.25
N PHE A 405 19.32 -9.86 -1.13
CA PHE A 405 19.41 -11.06 -1.96
C PHE A 405 19.24 -12.38 -1.19
N GLY A 406 18.68 -12.34 0.02
CA GLY A 406 18.27 -13.54 0.77
C GLY A 406 17.30 -14.45 -0.02
N PRO A 407 17.07 -15.70 0.40
CA PRO A 407 16.35 -16.72 -0.37
C PRO A 407 14.92 -16.35 -0.80
N THR A 408 14.32 -15.32 -0.20
CA THR A 408 13.04 -14.72 -0.61
C THR A 408 13.11 -13.94 -1.93
N SER A 409 14.27 -13.43 -2.33
CA SER A 409 14.48 -12.72 -3.61
C SER A 409 14.55 -13.66 -4.82
N ARG A 410 14.99 -14.91 -4.63
CA ARG A 410 15.05 -15.94 -5.69
C ARG A 410 13.68 -16.32 -6.26
N ARG A 411 12.59 -15.99 -5.56
CA ARG A 411 11.21 -16.28 -5.97
C ARG A 411 10.59 -15.19 -6.85
N LEU A 412 11.33 -14.11 -7.17
CA LEU A 412 10.82 -12.94 -7.89
C LEU A 412 10.84 -13.06 -9.43
N VAL A 413 11.39 -14.14 -10.01
CA VAL A 413 11.61 -14.21 -11.47
C VAL A 413 10.96 -15.43 -12.14
N ASP A 414 10.60 -16.47 -11.40
CA ASP A 414 9.96 -17.68 -11.96
C ASP A 414 8.60 -17.95 -11.27
N GLU A 415 7.48 -17.49 -11.85
CA GLU A 415 6.20 -18.23 -11.83
C GLU A 415 5.11 -17.56 -12.69
N PRO A 416 4.55 -18.28 -13.69
CA PRO A 416 3.22 -17.99 -14.22
C PRO A 416 2.15 -18.79 -13.43
N THR A 417 1.00 -18.14 -13.21
CA THR A 417 -0.33 -18.69 -12.86
C THR A 417 -0.63 -19.30 -11.47
N ALA A 418 -1.64 -18.70 -10.84
CA ALA A 418 -2.71 -19.29 -10.02
C ALA A 418 -2.35 -20.28 -8.89
N ALA A 419 -2.19 -19.75 -7.68
CA ALA A 419 -2.31 -20.56 -6.46
C ALA A 419 -3.80 -20.69 -6.04
N THR A 420 -4.43 -21.76 -6.49
CA THR A 420 -5.65 -22.34 -5.89
C THR A 420 -5.27 -22.94 -4.54
N LEU A 421 -5.89 -22.49 -3.47
CA LEU A 421 -5.68 -23.03 -2.12
C LEU A 421 -6.57 -24.28 -1.96
N ASP A 422 -6.03 -25.46 -2.25
CA ASP A 422 -6.71 -26.75 -1.99
C ASP A 422 -6.32 -27.23 -0.58
N VAL A 423 -7.30 -27.24 0.33
CA VAL A 423 -7.16 -27.76 1.68
C VAL A 423 -7.66 -29.21 1.67
N ARG A 424 -6.73 -30.17 1.56
CA ARG A 424 -7.02 -31.56 1.93
C ARG A 424 -6.51 -31.83 3.32
N ALA A 425 -7.45 -31.90 4.26
CA ALA A 425 -7.27 -32.60 5.52
C ALA A 425 -7.05 -34.10 5.23
N ARG A 426 -6.09 -34.71 5.91
CA ARG A 426 -6.10 -36.17 6.13
C ARG A 426 -6.35 -36.43 7.61
N ALA A 427 -7.18 -37.45 7.79
CA ALA A 427 -7.73 -37.99 9.02
C ALA A 427 -6.69 -38.40 10.05
#